data_AF-A0AAV8UTV9-F1
#
_entry.id   AF-A0AAV8UTV9-F1
#
_cell.length_a   1.000
_cell.length_b   1.000
_cell.length_c   1.000
_cell.angle_alpha   90.00
_cell.angle_beta   90.00
_cell.angle_gamma   90.00
#
_symmetry.space_group_name_H-M   'P 1'
#
loop_
_entity.id
_entity.type
_entity.pdbx_description
1 polymer ?
#
loop_
_entity_poly.entity_id
_entity_poly.type
_entity_poly.pdbx_seq_one_letter_code
_entity_poly.pdbx_strand_id
1 'polypeptide(L)'
;MSSVGEEALVVANGQNGEPLVSPRPGVDSNHVAVNLMREEIDRIDQQIVESLQKRFALSLAIGKAKMASNEEVYVPWREELILSKLKASCADSEKADSVCEVYKAVFEASRKLQRRESLLKREDE
;
A
#
# COMPACT_ATOMS: atom_id res chain seq x y z
N MET A 1 -21.66 64.68 -21.64
CA MET A 1 -23.06 64.28 -21.43
C MET A 1 -23.07 62.77 -21.24
N SER A 2 -23.70 62.31 -20.15
CA SER A 2 -24.12 60.93 -19.76
C SER A 2 -23.07 59.80 -19.78
N SER A 3 -22.67 59.14 -18.67
CA SER A 3 -23.48 58.33 -17.71
C SER A 3 -24.02 57.06 -18.41
N VAL A 4 -23.94 55.80 -17.95
CA VAL A 4 -23.78 55.08 -16.66
C VAL A 4 -23.16 53.71 -17.07
N GLY A 5 -22.15 53.11 -16.43
CA GLY A 5 -22.28 52.23 -15.25
C GLY A 5 -23.21 51.02 -15.47
N GLU A 6 -22.65 49.81 -15.57
CA GLU A 6 -23.36 48.60 -15.11
C GLU A 6 -22.33 47.60 -14.55
N GLU A 7 -22.53 47.28 -13.28
CA GLU A 7 -21.70 46.41 -12.45
C GLU A 7 -21.98 44.91 -12.68
N ALA A 8 -20.96 44.13 -12.37
CA ALA A 8 -20.85 42.68 -12.20
C ALA A 8 -22.11 41.79 -12.21
N LEU A 9 -21.95 40.61 -12.83
CA LEU A 9 -22.41 39.38 -12.19
C LEU A 9 -21.30 38.33 -12.18
N VAL A 10 -20.69 38.19 -11.00
CA VAL A 10 -19.92 37.03 -10.59
C VAL A 10 -20.89 35.87 -10.44
N VAL A 11 -20.70 34.80 -11.21
CA VAL A 11 -21.16 33.46 -10.82
C VAL A 11 -19.94 32.58 -10.68
N ALA A 12 -19.48 32.47 -9.44
CA ALA A 12 -18.61 31.39 -9.02
C ALA A 12 -19.44 30.11 -8.90
N ASN A 13 -19.04 29.05 -9.61
CA ASN A 13 -19.35 27.64 -9.36
C ASN A 13 -18.50 26.86 -10.37
N GLY A 14 -17.67 25.88 -10.05
CA GLY A 14 -17.23 25.23 -8.84
C GLY A 14 -16.29 24.13 -9.32
N GLN A 15 -15.07 24.08 -8.76
CA GLN A 15 -14.18 22.92 -8.69
C GLN A 15 -13.71 22.25 -10.00
N ASN A 16 -12.42 22.50 -10.31
CA ASN A 16 -11.46 21.61 -10.97
C ASN A 16 -11.77 21.19 -12.42
N GLY A 17 -11.08 21.85 -13.36
CA GLY A 17 -11.07 21.51 -14.78
C GLY A 17 -10.35 20.21 -15.12
N GLU A 18 -10.88 19.08 -14.66
CA GLU A 18 -10.66 17.80 -15.30
C GLU A 18 -11.65 17.70 -16.48
N PRO A 19 -11.20 17.48 -17.72
CA PRO A 19 -12.14 17.27 -18.82
C PRO A 19 -12.93 15.99 -18.55
N LEU A 20 -14.26 16.08 -18.59
CA LEU A 20 -15.15 14.94 -18.75
C LEU A 20 -14.70 14.16 -19.99
N VAL A 21 -13.93 13.09 -19.81
CA VAL A 21 -13.62 12.14 -20.89
C VAL A 21 -14.93 11.46 -21.29
N SER A 22 -15.52 11.95 -22.37
CA SER A 22 -16.57 11.22 -23.07
C SER A 22 -15.98 9.91 -23.62
N PRO A 23 -16.62 8.74 -23.44
CA PRO A 23 -16.14 7.50 -24.03
C PRO A 23 -16.05 7.64 -25.56
N ARG A 24 -14.87 7.39 -26.13
CA ARG A 24 -14.70 7.40 -27.59
C ARG A 24 -15.51 6.24 -28.18
N PRO A 25 -16.38 6.47 -29.17
CA PRO A 25 -17.11 5.39 -29.82
C PRO A 25 -16.13 4.54 -30.63
N GLY A 26 -16.06 3.24 -30.31
CA GLY A 26 -15.15 2.27 -30.96
C GLY A 26 -14.15 1.59 -30.02
N VAL A 27 -14.45 1.45 -28.73
CA VAL A 27 -13.57 0.71 -27.80
C VAL A 27 -13.63 -0.79 -28.13
N ASP A 28 -12.54 -1.32 -28.68
CA ASP A 28 -12.35 -2.75 -28.89
C ASP A 28 -12.64 -3.50 -27.58
N SER A 29 -13.52 -4.52 -27.60
CA SER A 29 -13.92 -5.27 -26.39
C SER A 29 -12.75 -5.79 -25.56
N ASN A 30 -11.60 -5.98 -26.19
CA ASN A 30 -10.36 -6.40 -25.52
C ASN A 30 -9.79 -5.32 -24.58
N HIS A 31 -9.90 -4.03 -24.95
CA HIS A 31 -9.45 -2.92 -24.09
C HIS A 31 -10.36 -2.75 -22.87
N VAL A 32 -11.66 -3.03 -23.02
CA VAL A 32 -12.60 -3.05 -21.89
C VAL A 32 -12.25 -4.18 -20.93
N ALA A 33 -11.96 -5.38 -21.44
CA ALA A 33 -11.59 -6.52 -20.60
C ALA A 33 -10.30 -6.27 -19.79
N VAL A 34 -9.27 -5.70 -20.43
CA VAL A 34 -8.01 -5.36 -19.74
C VAL A 34 -8.23 -4.30 -18.65
N ASN A 35 -9.06 -3.29 -18.90
CA ASN A 35 -9.36 -2.27 -17.90
C ASN A 35 -10.09 -2.87 -16.68
N LEU A 36 -11.07 -3.75 -16.89
CA LEU A 36 -11.74 -4.44 -15.79
C LEU A 36 -10.78 -5.31 -14.95
N MET A 37 -9.81 -5.96 -15.60
CA MET A 37 -8.77 -6.71 -14.90
C MET A 37 -7.86 -5.79 -14.08
N ARG A 38 -7.52 -4.60 -14.60
CA ARG A 38 -6.74 -3.60 -13.86
C ARG A 38 -7.49 -3.07 -12.64
N GLU A 39 -8.77 -2.79 -12.76
CA GLU A 39 -9.59 -2.37 -11.62
C GLU A 39 -9.67 -3.45 -10.53
N GLU A 40 -9.68 -4.73 -10.91
CA GLU A 40 -9.60 -5.83 -9.94
C GLU A 40 -8.21 -5.90 -9.27
N ILE A 41 -7.14 -5.66 -10.02
CA ILE A 41 -5.78 -5.55 -9.46
C ILE A 41 -5.73 -4.40 -8.45
N ASP A 42 -6.24 -3.21 -8.79
CA ASP A 42 -6.26 -2.05 -7.89
C ASP A 42 -7.01 -2.35 -6.58
N ARG A 43 -8.13 -3.10 -6.67
CA ARG A 43 -8.86 -3.57 -5.49
C ARG A 43 -8.02 -4.51 -4.62
N ILE A 44 -7.33 -5.46 -5.23
CA ILE A 44 -6.45 -6.40 -4.53
C ILE A 44 -5.27 -5.66 -3.89
N ASP A 45 -4.66 -4.71 -4.60
CA ASP A 45 -3.53 -3.93 -4.09
C ASP A 45 -3.92 -3.13 -2.84
N GLN A 46 -5.12 -2.56 -2.81
CA GLN A 46 -5.64 -1.89 -1.62
C GLN A 46 -5.75 -2.86 -0.42
N GLN A 47 -6.24 -4.08 -0.65
CA GLN A 47 -6.30 -5.11 0.40
C GLN A 47 -4.91 -5.57 0.87
N ILE A 48 -3.94 -5.64 -0.03
CA ILE A 48 -2.54 -5.96 0.30
C ILE A 48 -1.97 -4.86 1.19
N VAL A 49 -2.17 -3.58 0.85
CA VAL A 49 -1.71 -2.44 1.64
C VAL A 49 -2.28 -2.48 3.05
N GLU A 50 -3.60 -2.66 3.18
CA GLU A 50 -4.26 -2.76 4.49
C GLU A 50 -3.73 -3.93 5.33
N SER A 51 -3.50 -5.08 4.69
CA SER A 51 -2.96 -6.26 5.34
C SER A 51 -1.52 -6.04 5.81
N LEU A 52 -0.69 -5.39 5.00
CA LEU A 52 0.68 -5.05 5.34
C LEU A 52 0.74 -4.05 6.50
N GLN A 53 -0.11 -3.02 6.51
CA GLN A 53 -0.19 -2.07 7.61
C GLN A 53 -0.50 -2.77 8.94
N LYS A 54 -1.51 -3.64 8.97
CA LYS A 54 -1.86 -4.46 10.15
C LYS A 54 -0.70 -5.34 10.59
N ARG A 55 -0.04 -6.00 9.63
CA ARG A 55 1.12 -6.84 9.89
C ARG A 55 2.30 -6.05 10.48
N PHE A 56 2.57 -4.85 9.97
CA PHE A 56 3.64 -4.00 10.48
C PHE A 56 3.33 -3.50 11.89
N ALA A 57 2.10 -3.12 12.19
CA ALA A 57 1.70 -2.74 13.55
C ALA A 57 1.97 -3.88 14.57
N LEU A 58 1.61 -5.12 14.22
CA LEU A 58 1.93 -6.29 15.04
C LEU A 58 3.44 -6.52 15.17
N SER A 59 4.18 -6.38 14.06
CA SER A 59 5.64 -6.52 14.06
C SER A 59 6.33 -5.50 14.95
N LEU A 60 5.85 -4.25 14.97
CA LEU A 60 6.35 -3.20 15.87
C LEU A 60 6.03 -3.53 17.33
N ALA A 61 4.81 -3.98 17.63
CA ALA A 61 4.43 -4.40 18.98
C ALA A 61 5.31 -5.55 19.50
N ILE A 62 5.61 -6.55 18.65
CA ILE A 62 6.53 -7.65 18.96
C ILE A 62 7.94 -7.09 19.22
N GLY A 63 8.43 -6.19 18.36
CA GLY A 63 9.73 -5.55 18.54
C GLY A 63 9.85 -4.82 19.89
N LYS A 64 8.82 -4.06 20.28
CA LYS A 64 8.75 -3.38 21.59
C LYS A 64 8.80 -4.37 22.76
N ALA A 65 8.04 -5.45 22.69
CA ALA A 65 8.02 -6.46 23.75
C ALA A 65 9.40 -7.13 23.92
N LYS A 66 10.06 -7.46 22.81
CA LYS A 66 11.41 -8.06 22.81
C LYS A 66 12.50 -7.14 23.32
N MET A 67 12.42 -5.84 22.98
CA MET A 67 13.33 -4.85 23.54
C MET A 67 13.22 -4.77 25.07
N ALA A 68 12.01 -4.87 25.62
CA ALA A 68 11.80 -4.88 27.06
C ALA A 68 12.34 -6.16 27.74
N SER A 69 12.38 -7.29 27.03
CA SER A 69 12.95 -8.56 27.53
C SER A 69 14.42 -8.80 27.17
N ASN A 70 15.10 -7.85 26.53
CA ASN A 70 16.48 -7.96 26.03
C ASN A 70 16.68 -9.14 25.06
N GLU A 71 15.62 -9.53 24.34
CA GLU A 71 15.65 -10.57 23.32
C GLU A 71 16.03 -10.03 21.94
N GLU A 72 16.65 -10.89 21.13
CA GLU A 72 17.03 -10.53 19.77
C GLU A 72 15.81 -10.30 18.86
N VAL A 73 15.81 -9.16 18.18
CA VAL A 73 14.75 -8.76 17.25
C VAL A 73 14.72 -9.69 16.03
N TYR A 74 15.90 -10.13 15.55
CA TYR A 74 16.04 -11.00 14.39
C TYR A 74 15.99 -12.47 14.79
N VAL A 75 15.06 -13.22 14.19
CA VAL A 75 14.83 -14.64 14.50
C VAL A 75 14.73 -15.42 13.18
N PRO A 76 15.86 -15.90 12.62
CA PRO A 76 15.91 -16.52 11.30
C PRO A 76 14.92 -17.68 11.13
N TRP A 77 14.84 -18.57 12.13
CA TRP A 77 13.96 -19.74 12.08
C TRP A 77 12.48 -19.35 11.95
N ARG A 78 12.09 -18.18 12.47
CA ARG A 78 10.72 -17.70 12.40
C ARG A 78 10.36 -17.26 10.98
N GLU A 79 11.30 -16.62 10.28
CA GLU A 79 11.13 -16.21 8.88
C GLU A 79 11.03 -17.45 7.97
N GLU A 80 11.91 -18.44 8.16
CA GLU A 80 11.88 -19.71 7.43
C GLU A 80 10.54 -20.42 7.59
N LEU A 81 10.03 -20.51 8.83
CA LEU A 81 8.74 -21.12 9.11
C LEU A 81 7.57 -20.41 8.39
N ILE A 82 7.64 -19.08 8.28
CA ILE A 82 6.60 -18.31 7.57
C ILE A 82 6.70 -18.56 6.07
N LEU A 83 7.90 -18.52 5.50
CA LEU A 83 8.13 -18.80 4.07
C LEU A 83 7.65 -20.20 3.70
N SER A 84 7.98 -21.22 4.51
CA SER A 84 7.51 -22.59 4.31
C SER A 84 5.99 -22.69 4.27
N LYS A 85 5.29 -22.02 5.19
CA LYS A 85 3.82 -21.98 5.20
C LYS A 85 3.23 -21.27 3.98
N LEU A 86 3.85 -20.19 3.52
CA LEU A 86 3.42 -19.48 2.31
C LEU A 86 3.62 -20.33 1.06
N LYS A 87 4.77 -21.02 0.94
CA LYS A 87 5.01 -21.97 -0.16
C LYS A 87 3.97 -23.07 -0.22
N ALA A 88 3.65 -23.67 0.93
CA ALA A 88 2.63 -24.72 1.02
C ALA A 88 1.21 -24.25 0.68
N SER A 89 0.95 -22.94 0.72
CA SER A 89 -0.35 -22.34 0.40
C SER A 89 -0.49 -21.98 -1.09
N CYS A 90 0.59 -22.08 -1.87
CA CYS A 90 0.59 -21.78 -3.30
C CYS A 90 0.36 -23.06 -4.11
N ALA A 91 -0.50 -22.97 -5.13
CA ALA A 91 -0.81 -24.11 -6.00
C ALA A 91 0.29 -24.44 -7.01
N ASP A 92 1.17 -23.48 -7.30
CA ASP A 92 2.21 -23.56 -8.32
C ASP A 92 3.55 -23.10 -7.75
N SER A 93 4.64 -23.76 -8.14
CA SER A 93 5.98 -23.51 -7.61
C SER A 93 6.55 -22.15 -8.02
N GLU A 94 6.27 -21.67 -9.23
CA GLU A 94 6.73 -20.36 -9.70
C GLU A 94 6.04 -19.23 -8.93
N LYS A 95 4.73 -19.38 -8.69
CA LYS A 95 3.98 -18.47 -7.82
C LYS A 95 4.48 -18.51 -6.39
N ALA A 96 4.78 -19.71 -5.87
CA ALA A 96 5.31 -19.89 -4.52
C ALA A 96 6.64 -19.14 -4.32
N ASP A 97 7.57 -19.26 -5.26
CA ASP A 97 8.86 -18.59 -5.21
C ASP A 97 8.69 -17.07 -5.31
N SER A 98 7.82 -16.59 -6.19
CA SER A 98 7.49 -15.16 -6.31
C SER A 98 6.91 -14.58 -5.01
N VAL A 99 5.99 -15.30 -4.36
CA VAL A 99 5.43 -14.90 -3.06
C VAL A 99 6.52 -14.85 -1.99
N CYS A 100 7.45 -15.79 -1.99
CA CYS A 100 8.57 -15.79 -1.04
C CYS A 100 9.49 -14.58 -1.21
N GLU A 101 9.80 -14.18 -2.45
CA GLU A 101 10.62 -12.99 -2.71
C GLU A 101 9.94 -11.71 -2.19
N VAL A 102 8.64 -11.56 -2.46
CA VAL A 102 7.87 -10.43 -1.89
C VAL A 102 7.92 -10.46 -0.36
N TYR A 103 7.76 -11.63 0.25
CA TYR A 103 7.73 -11.73 1.71
C TYR A 103 9.08 -11.46 2.38
N LYS A 104 10.20 -11.76 1.72
CA LYS A 104 11.54 -11.36 2.17
C LYS A 104 11.66 -9.84 2.26
N ALA A 105 11.17 -9.11 1.25
CA ALA A 105 11.12 -7.65 1.29
C ALA A 105 10.21 -7.12 2.41
N VAL A 106 9.07 -7.78 2.65
CA VAL A 106 8.19 -7.46 3.79
C VAL A 106 8.90 -7.64 5.14
N PHE A 107 9.70 -8.70 5.30
CA PHE A 107 10.51 -8.88 6.52
C PHE A 107 11.54 -7.77 6.68
N GLU A 108 12.24 -7.40 5.61
CA GLU A 108 13.22 -6.32 5.63
C GLU A 108 12.59 -4.98 6.01
N ALA A 109 11.45 -4.64 5.41
CA ALA A 109 10.68 -3.44 5.76
C ALA A 109 10.26 -3.47 7.24
N SER A 110 9.81 -4.62 7.74
CA SER A 110 9.43 -4.79 9.15
C SER A 110 10.59 -4.52 10.10
N ARG A 111 11.79 -5.04 9.80
CA ARG A 111 13.00 -4.81 10.60
C ARG A 111 13.45 -3.35 10.55
N LYS A 112 13.36 -2.71 9.38
CA LYS A 112 13.67 -1.28 9.23
C LYS A 112 12.76 -0.41 10.09
N LEU A 113 11.45 -0.69 10.10
CA LEU A 113 10.49 0.03 10.94
C LEU A 113 10.77 -0.13 12.43
N GLN A 114 11.03 -1.36 12.88
CA GLN A 114 11.38 -1.64 14.29
C GLN A 114 12.65 -0.92 14.74
N ARG A 115 13.71 -0.96 13.91
CA ARG A 115 14.96 -0.23 14.21
C ARG A 115 14.73 1.28 14.30
N ARG A 116 13.98 1.87 13.36
CA ARG A 116 13.66 3.29 13.40
C ARG A 116 12.92 3.68 14.69
N GLU A 117 11.92 2.89 15.08
CA GLU A 117 11.18 3.15 16.31
C GLU A 117 12.06 3.00 17.57
N SER A 118 13.00 2.06 17.57
CA SER A 118 13.96 1.91 18.67
C SER A 118 14.96 3.07 18.78
N LEU A 119 15.27 3.75 17.68
CA LEU A 119 16.17 4.91 17.66
C LEU A 119 15.47 6.17 18.17
N LEU A 120 14.24 6.43 17.72
CA LEU A 120 13.46 7.60 18.13
C LEU A 120 13.26 7.65 19.66
N LYS A 121 13.01 6.50 20.29
CA LYS A 121 12.85 6.43 21.75
C LYS A 121 14.09 6.79 22.57
N ARG A 122 15.29 6.74 21.97
CA ARG A 122 16.55 7.09 22.66
C ARG A 122 16.85 8.59 22.60
N GLU A 123 16.17 9.33 21.73
CA GLU A 123 16.35 10.79 21.60
C GLU A 123 15.39 11.57 22.52
N ASP A 124 14.33 10.92 23.00
CA ASP A 124 13.32 11.48 23.91
C ASP A 124 13.62 11.23 25.41
N GLU A 125 14.65 10.44 25.74
CA GLU A 125 15.11 10.11 27.11
C GLU A 125 16.39 10.88 27.48
#